data_AF-A0A2A4P0I7-F1
#
_entry.id   AF-A0A2A4P0I7-F1
#
_cell.length_a   1.000
_cell.length_b   1.000
_cell.length_c   1.000
_cell.angle_alpha   90.00
_cell.angle_beta   90.00
_cell.angle_gamma   90.00
#
_symmetry.space_group_name_H-M   'P 1'
#
loop_
_entity.id
_entity.type
_entity.pdbx_description
1 polymer ?
#
loop_
_entity_poly.entity_id
_entity_poly.type
_entity_poly.pdbx_seq_one_letter_code
_entity_poly.pdbx_strand_id
1 'polypeptide(L)' 'MWIKTQNNRELINVCDVKILKSGKKAYLMAVIKGAGLMSSGNKIIAKYKTMDEAEIALDKIEISIANKEQIHIMSTQ' A
#
# COMPACT_ATOMS: atom_id res chain seq x y z
N MET A 1 10.33 -4.50 -2.81
CA MET A 1 10.20 -3.86 -1.48
C MET A 1 9.17 -4.65 -0.70
N TRP A 2 9.36 -4.87 0.59
CA TRP A 2 8.39 -5.64 1.37
C TRP A 2 7.48 -4.70 2.15
N ILE A 3 6.17 -4.81 1.94
CA ILE A 3 5.16 -4.05 2.67
C ILE A 3 4.30 -5.00 3.47
N LYS A 4 4.10 -4.68 4.75
CA LYS A 4 3.13 -5.37 5.59
C LYS A 4 1.76 -4.70 5.46
N THR A 5 0.75 -5.48 5.09
CA THR A 5 -0.63 -4.99 4.90
C THR A 5 -1.24 -4.49 6.22
N GLN A 6 -2.21 -3.58 6.14
CA GLN A 6 -2.84 -2.89 7.30
C GLN A 6 -3.46 -3.85 8.34
N ASN A 7 -3.70 -5.12 7.98
CA ASN A 7 -4.21 -6.15 8.89
C ASN A 7 -3.14 -7.09 9.44
N ASN A 8 -1.85 -6.78 9.27
CA ASN A 8 -0.71 -7.61 9.71
C ASN A 8 -0.68 -9.06 9.20
N ARG A 9 -1.60 -9.44 8.31
CA ARG A 9 -1.78 -10.84 7.89
C ARG A 9 -0.73 -11.29 6.90
N GLU A 10 -0.20 -10.37 6.09
CA GLU A 10 0.66 -10.73 4.97
C GLU A 10 1.74 -9.66 4.72
N LEU A 11 2.96 -10.15 4.50
CA LEU A 11 4.09 -9.39 3.98
C LEU A 11 4.17 -9.67 2.47
N ILE A 12 4.09 -8.62 1.65
CA ILE A 12 4.07 -8.75 0.20
C ILE A 12 5.26 -8.02 -0.43
N ASN A 13 5.87 -8.62 -1.45
CA ASN A 13 6.91 -7.97 -2.23
C ASN A 13 6.27 -7.17 -3.35
N VAL A 14 6.53 -5.87 -3.39
CA VAL A 14 5.88 -4.92 -4.28
C VAL A 14 6.91 -4.12 -5.09
N CYS A 15 6.48 -3.68 -6.27
CA CYS A 15 7.20 -2.77 -7.14
C CYS A 15 6.72 -1.33 -7.00
N ASP A 16 5.43 -1.13 -6.75
CA ASP A 16 4.79 0.18 -6.78
C ASP A 16 3.57 0.20 -5.84
N VAL A 17 3.19 1.38 -5.36
CA VAL A 17 2.02 1.61 -4.51
C VAL A 17 1.29 2.86 -4.99
N LYS A 18 -0.03 2.78 -5.12
CA LYS A 18 -0.87 3.89 -5.57
C LYS A 18 -2.14 4.01 -4.75
N ILE A 19 -2.71 5.21 -4.72
CA ILE A 19 -4.02 5.46 -4.12
C ILE A 19 -5.11 5.16 -5.15
N LEU A 20 -6.10 4.38 -4.73
CA LEU A 20 -7.35 4.17 -5.46
C LEU A 20 -8.48 4.83 -4.67
N LYS A 21 -9.21 5.76 -5.30
CA LYS A 21 -10.42 6.36 -4.74
C LYS A 21 -11.65 5.58 -5.22
N SER A 22 -12.52 5.18 -4.30
CA SER A 22 -13.83 4.61 -4.62
C SER A 22 -14.89 5.20 -3.72
N GLY A 23 -15.64 6.18 -4.26
CA GLY A 23 -16.65 6.93 -3.54
C GLY A 23 -16.04 7.77 -2.42
N LYS A 24 -16.58 7.63 -1.20
CA LYS A 24 -16.08 8.30 0.02
C LYS A 24 -14.87 7.62 0.65
N LYS A 25 -14.34 6.53 0.07
CA LYS A 25 -13.24 5.75 0.65
C LYS A 25 -12.01 5.85 -0.24
N ALA A 26 -10.84 5.80 0.39
CA ALA A 26 -9.56 5.70 -0.28
C ALA A 26 -8.86 4.39 0.10
N TYR A 27 -8.09 3.83 -0.83
CA TYR A 27 -7.42 2.55 -0.67
C TYR A 27 -5.98 2.69 -1.14
N LEU A 28 -5.05 2.03 -0.46
CA LEU A 28 -3.72 1.82 -1.04
C LEU A 28 -3.74 0.49 -1.78
N MET A 29 -3.28 0.54 -3.02
CA MET A 29 -3.14 -0.59 -3.92
C MET A 29 -1.66 -0.77 -4.24
N ALA A 30 -1.11 -1.94 -3.94
CA ALA A 30 0.25 -2.29 -4.32
C ALA A 30 0.28 -3.13 -5.59
N VAL A 31 1.31 -2.92 -6.40
CA VAL A 31 1.67 -3.78 -7.52
C VAL A 31 2.70 -4.79 -7.04
N ILE A 32 2.31 -6.06 -6.95
CA ILE A 32 3.14 -7.17 -6.48
C ILE A 32 4.27 -7.44 -7.49
N LYS A 33 5.50 -7.53 -6.98
CA LYS A 33 6.70 -7.85 -7.76
C LYS A 33 6.65 -9.32 -8.18
N GLY A 34 6.69 -9.59 -9.48
CA GLY A 34 6.70 -10.95 -10.03
C GLY A 34 5.32 -11.58 -10.22
N ALA A 35 4.23 -10.82 -10.03
CA ALA A 35 2.94 -11.21 -10.61
C ALA A 35 3.10 -11.24 -12.13
N GLY A 36 3.08 -12.42 -12.74
CA GLY A 36 3.28 -12.61 -14.18
C GLY A 36 2.27 -11.83 -15.02
N LEU A 37 2.55 -11.69 -16.32
CA LEU A 37 1.82 -10.90 -17.31
C LEU A 37 0.28 -11.04 -17.34
N MET A 38 -0.29 -12.13 -16.80
CA MET A 38 -1.73 -12.40 -16.80
C MET A 38 -2.47 -12.00 -15.50
N SER A 39 -1.74 -11.74 -14.42
CA SER A 39 -2.35 -11.29 -13.17
C SER A 39 -1.97 -9.83 -13.00
N SER A 40 -2.93 -8.93 -13.19
CA SER A 40 -2.77 -7.53 -12.77
C SER A 40 -2.42 -7.57 -11.27
N GLY A 41 -1.13 -7.47 -10.95
CA GLY A 41 -0.55 -7.71 -9.62
C GLY A 41 -0.99 -6.72 -8.54
N ASN A 42 -2.09 -6.02 -8.79
CA ASN A 42 -2.73 -5.05 -7.94
C ASN A 42 -3.40 -5.77 -6.76
N LYS A 43 -2.97 -5.45 -5.55
CA LYS A 43 -3.60 -5.90 -4.31
C LYS A 43 -3.91 -4.71 -3.43
N ILE A 44 -5.12 -4.66 -2.86
CA ILE A 44 -5.46 -3.65 -1.85
C ILE A 44 -4.74 -4.04 -0.57
N ILE A 45 -3.92 -3.14 -0.05
CA ILE A 45 -3.06 -3.37 1.13
C ILE A 45 -3.53 -2.60 2.35
N ALA A 46 -4.30 -1.53 2.12
CA ALA A 46 -4.78 -0.62 3.15
C ALA A 46 -6.06 0.08 2.70
N LYS A 47 -6.87 0.51 3.66
CA LYS A 47 -8.15 1.19 3.49
C LYS A 47 -8.25 2.33 4.49
N TYR A 48 -8.64 3.49 3.97
CA TYR A 48 -8.75 4.74 4.70
C TYR A 48 -10.14 5.35 4.53
N LYS A 49 -10.54 6.17 5.51
CA LYS A 49 -11.84 6.86 5.50
C LYS A 49 -11.78 8.11 4.63
N THR A 50 -10.63 8.76 4.55
CA THR A 50 -10.43 9.98 3.74
C THR A 50 -9.28 9.82 2.75
N MET A 51 -9.22 10.74 1.77
CA MET A 51 -8.10 10.79 0.81
C MET A 51 -6.83 11.28 1.51
N ASP A 52 -6.93 12.30 2.35
CA ASP A 52 -5.83 12.85 3.15
C ASP A 52 -5.15 11.78 4.01
N GLU A 53 -5.91 10.89 4.65
CA GLU A 53 -5.36 9.76 5.42
C GLU A 53 -4.54 8.81 4.52
N ALA A 54 -5.01 8.56 3.30
CA ALA A 54 -4.33 7.69 2.34
C ALA A 54 -3.07 8.35 1.76
N GLU A 55 -3.11 9.67 1.53
CA GLU A 55 -1.96 10.47 1.08
C GLU A 55 -0.85 10.49 2.13
N ILE A 56 -1.18 10.77 3.40
CA ILE A 56 -0.20 10.73 4.51
C ILE A 56 0.43 9.34 4.62
N ALA A 57 -0.35 8.27 4.43
CA ALA A 57 0.17 6.92 4.45
C ALA A 57 1.08 6.63 3.24
N LEU A 58 0.72 7.10 2.05
CA LEU A 58 1.54 6.97 0.85
C LEU A 58 2.86 7.73 1.01
N ASP A 59 2.85 8.96 1.48
CA ASP A 59 4.05 9.77 1.72
C ASP A 59 5.02 9.07 2.69
N LYS A 60 4.50 8.48 3.77
CA LYS A 60 5.31 7.67 4.70
C LYS A 60 5.94 6.48 4.01
N ILE A 61 5.20 5.81 3.12
CA ILE A 61 5.71 4.68 2.34
C ILE A 61 6.84 5.18 1.42
N GLU A 62 6.63 6.27 0.67
CA GLU A 62 7.62 6.86 -0.24
C GLU A 62 8.90 7.31 0.48
N ILE A 63 8.76 7.94 1.66
CA ILE A 63 9.90 8.34 2.49
C ILE A 63 10.69 7.11 2.97
N SER A 64 10.01 6.09 3.48
CA SER A 64 10.69 4.86 3.91
C SER A 64 11.35 4.12 2.73
N ILE A 65 10.79 4.21 1.52
CA ILE A 65 11.44 3.69 0.30
C ILE A 65 12.73 4.43 0.02
N ALA A 66 12.70 5.76 0.03
CA ALA A 66 13.87 6.60 -0.17
C ALA A 66 14.97 6.28 0.86
N ASN A 67 14.57 5.99 2.10
CA ASN A 67 15.46 5.65 3.21
C ASN A 67 15.88 4.16 3.26
N LYS A 68 15.39 3.31 2.34
CA LYS A 68 15.61 1.84 2.32
C LYS A 68 15.16 1.11 3.59
N GLU A 69 14.13 1.63 4.26
CA GLU A 69 13.58 1.06 5.49
C GLU A 69 12.49 0.00 5.21
N GLN A 70 12.24 -0.89 6.18
CA GLN A 70 11.11 -1.82 6.11
C GLN A 70 9.82 -1.10 6.52
N ILE A 71 8.74 -1.31 5.76
CA ILE A 71 7.50 -0.54 5.90
C ILE A 71 6.39 -1.37 6.54
N HIS A 72 5.85 -0.84 7.63
CA HIS A 72 4.70 -1.41 8.33
C HIS A 72 3.50 -0.46 8.26
N ILE A 73 2.46 -0.86 7.51
CA ILE A 73 1.20 -0.10 7.46
C ILE A 73 0.36 -0.48 8.69
N MET A 74 0.06 0.51 9.53
CA MET A 74 -0.79 0.36 10.72
C MET A 74 -2.20 0.87 10.43
N SER A 75 -3.22 0.17 10.94
CA SER A 75 -4.60 0.67 10.90
C SER A 75 -4.79 1.72 11.98
N THR A 76 -5.19 2.94 11.62
CA THR A 76 -5.83 3.85 12.57
C THR A 76 -7.24 3.32 12.82
N GLN A 77 -7.50 2.88 14.07
CA GLN A 77 -8.84 2.50 14.54
C GLN A 77 -9.76 3.72 14.56
#